data_AF-A0A942G0R8-F1
#
_entry.id   AF-A0A942G0R8-F1
#
_cell.length_a   1.000
_cell.length_b   1.000
_cell.length_c   1.000
_cell.angle_alpha   90.00
_cell.angle_beta   90.00
_cell.angle_gamma   90.00
#
_symmetry.space_group_name_H-M   'P 1'
#
loop_
_entity.id
_entity.type
_entity.pdbx_description
1 polymer ?
#
loop_
_entity_poly.entity_id
_entity_poly.type
_entity_poly.pdbx_seq_one_letter_code
_entity_poly.pdbx_strand_id
1 'polypeptide(L)'
;DFSQATVVTLYLLPELNLRLKPTLLQMKPGTRIVSHSFDMGTWQPDTEINVGGSYGFFWIVPADVRGRWAIQLPGQSKAALALEQNYQKISGTLTVDGRAHPIEEARMVGTEMRFSCLCDGGKRAAFSLKVAGNSLAGQMRGPERSVAVEGKRL
;
A
#
# COMPACT_ATOMS: atom_id res chain seq x y z
N ASP A 1 17.76 -18.00 1.10
CA ASP A 1 17.74 -16.52 1.12
C ASP A 1 17.15 -16.05 -0.21
N PHE A 2 16.18 -15.13 -0.17
CA PHE A 2 15.53 -14.54 -1.35
C PHE A 2 15.80 -13.03 -1.49
N SER A 3 16.68 -12.46 -0.66
CA SER A 3 16.84 -11.00 -0.48
C SER A 3 17.10 -10.19 -1.77
N GLN A 4 17.70 -10.80 -2.80
CA GLN A 4 18.01 -10.15 -4.09
C GLN A 4 16.92 -10.35 -5.17
N ALA A 5 15.97 -11.25 -4.96
CA ALA A 5 14.96 -11.56 -5.97
C ALA A 5 13.94 -10.43 -6.11
N THR A 6 13.61 -10.08 -7.36
CA THR A 6 12.56 -9.08 -7.69
C THR A 6 11.28 -9.72 -8.25
N VAL A 7 11.35 -11.01 -8.57
CA VAL A 7 10.25 -11.88 -8.97
C VAL A 7 10.44 -13.24 -8.31
N VAL A 8 9.37 -13.83 -7.79
CA VAL A 8 9.32 -15.19 -7.26
C VAL A 8 8.18 -15.94 -7.94
N THR A 9 8.46 -17.13 -8.45
CA THR A 9 7.46 -18.03 -9.03
C THR A 9 7.35 -19.27 -8.16
N LEU A 10 6.12 -19.62 -7.76
CA LEU A 10 5.83 -20.73 -6.85
C LEU A 10 5.01 -21.78 -7.57
N TYR A 11 5.47 -23.03 -7.46
CA TYR A 11 4.70 -24.20 -7.81
C TYR A 11 4.89 -25.23 -6.70
N LEU A 12 4.11 -25.03 -5.63
CA LEU A 12 4.24 -25.73 -4.35
C LEU A 12 2.87 -26.23 -3.89
N LEU A 13 2.83 -26.93 -2.77
CA LEU A 13 1.59 -27.29 -2.08
C LEU A 13 1.07 -26.12 -1.22
N PRO A 14 -0.24 -26.06 -0.92
CA PRO A 14 -0.85 -24.97 -0.13
C PRO A 14 -0.14 -24.70 1.20
N GLU A 15 0.22 -25.75 1.93
CA GLU A 15 0.84 -25.63 3.26
C GLU A 15 2.24 -25.03 3.17
N LEU A 16 2.96 -25.30 2.07
CA LEU A 16 4.27 -24.72 1.82
C LEU A 16 4.17 -23.24 1.48
N ASN A 17 3.16 -22.83 0.68
CA ASN A 17 2.88 -21.42 0.44
C ASN A 17 2.64 -20.66 1.75
N LEU A 18 1.81 -21.21 2.63
CA LEU A 18 1.52 -20.58 3.93
C LEU A 18 2.75 -20.48 4.85
N ARG A 19 3.63 -21.49 4.85
CA ARG A 19 4.91 -21.45 5.58
C ARG A 19 5.90 -20.47 4.98
N LEU A 20 5.87 -20.27 3.66
CA LEU A 20 6.78 -19.36 2.96
C LEU A 20 6.32 -17.89 3.05
N LYS A 21 5.02 -17.64 3.18
CA LYS A 21 4.43 -16.29 3.26
C LYS A 21 5.19 -15.30 4.18
N PRO A 22 5.55 -15.63 5.44
CA PRO A 22 6.29 -14.71 6.30
C PRO A 22 7.64 -14.30 5.71
N THR A 23 8.33 -15.21 5.00
CA THR A 23 9.62 -14.91 4.33
C THR A 23 9.40 -14.02 3.11
N LEU A 24 8.35 -14.27 2.33
CA LEU A 24 8.00 -13.45 1.16
C LEU A 24 7.67 -12.00 1.54
N LEU A 25 6.99 -11.80 2.66
CA LEU A 25 6.65 -10.47 3.17
C LEU A 25 7.86 -9.67 3.67
N GLN A 26 8.99 -10.34 3.96
CA GLN A 26 10.24 -9.68 4.33
C GLN A 26 11.09 -9.28 3.11
N MET A 27 10.67 -9.66 1.91
CA MET A 27 11.38 -9.28 0.69
C MET A 27 11.25 -7.77 0.42
N LYS A 28 12.08 -7.27 -0.51
CA LYS A 28 12.04 -5.86 -0.91
C LYS A 28 10.62 -5.47 -1.38
N PRO A 29 10.04 -4.35 -0.88
CA PRO A 29 8.78 -3.85 -1.38
C PRO A 29 8.80 -3.68 -2.91
N GLY A 30 7.71 -4.09 -3.56
CA GLY A 30 7.61 -4.16 -5.02
C GLY A 30 8.07 -5.50 -5.62
N THR A 31 8.60 -6.43 -4.83
CA THR A 31 8.83 -7.81 -5.29
C THR A 31 7.51 -8.42 -5.75
N ARG A 32 7.53 -9.06 -6.92
CA ARG A 32 6.36 -9.70 -7.53
C ARG A 32 6.38 -11.19 -7.22
N ILE A 33 5.25 -11.75 -6.84
CA ILE A 33 5.11 -13.16 -6.54
C ILE A 33 3.99 -13.71 -7.41
N VAL A 34 4.28 -14.80 -8.11
CA VAL A 34 3.28 -15.56 -8.88
C VAL A 34 3.22 -16.96 -8.28
N SER A 35 2.02 -17.45 -7.99
CA SER A 35 1.78 -18.83 -7.54
C SER A 35 0.84 -19.53 -8.49
N HIS A 36 1.17 -20.76 -8.86
CA HIS A 36 0.28 -21.63 -9.63
C HIS A 36 -0.62 -22.44 -8.68
N SER A 37 -1.91 -22.50 -9.00
CA SER A 37 -3.00 -23.25 -8.34
C SER A 37 -3.36 -22.87 -6.91
N PHE A 38 -2.45 -22.34 -6.09
CA PHE A 38 -2.71 -22.13 -4.66
C PHE A 38 -2.39 -20.72 -4.18
N ASP A 39 -3.23 -20.21 -3.27
CA ASP A 39 -3.15 -18.87 -2.71
C ASP A 39 -2.21 -18.77 -1.47
N MET A 40 -2.31 -17.66 -0.73
CA MET A 40 -1.55 -17.36 0.49
C MET A 40 -2.46 -17.20 1.74
N GLY A 41 -3.66 -17.77 1.68
CA GLY A 41 -4.69 -17.68 2.72
C GLY A 41 -5.14 -16.24 2.95
N THR A 42 -4.90 -15.71 4.16
CA THR A 42 -5.35 -14.36 4.55
C THR A 42 -4.72 -13.22 3.74
N TRP A 43 -3.59 -13.47 3.06
CA TRP A 43 -2.99 -12.49 2.16
C TRP A 43 -3.64 -12.60 0.78
N GLN A 44 -4.67 -11.79 0.56
CA GLN A 44 -5.41 -11.79 -0.69
C GLN A 44 -4.51 -11.37 -1.86
N PRO A 45 -4.68 -11.97 -3.06
CA PRO A 45 -3.94 -11.59 -4.26
C PRO A 45 -4.23 -10.16 -4.71
N ASP A 46 -3.24 -9.57 -5.37
CA ASP A 46 -3.44 -8.35 -6.16
C ASP A 46 -4.14 -8.65 -7.47
N THR A 47 -3.94 -9.85 -8.04
CA THR A 47 -4.62 -10.30 -9.25
C THR A 47 -4.81 -11.81 -9.22
N GLU A 48 -5.99 -12.26 -9.62
CA GLU A 48 -6.29 -13.67 -9.91
C GLU A 48 -6.36 -13.86 -11.42
N ILE A 49 -5.73 -14.93 -11.90
CA ILE A 49 -5.61 -15.27 -13.31
C ILE A 49 -6.25 -16.63 -13.49
N ASN A 50 -7.20 -16.75 -14.42
CA ASN A 50 -7.79 -18.03 -14.79
C ASN A 50 -7.62 -18.24 -16.29
N VAL A 51 -6.87 -19.28 -16.67
CA VAL A 51 -6.63 -19.64 -18.07
C VAL A 51 -6.86 -21.13 -18.25
N GLY A 52 -7.86 -21.50 -19.03
CA GLY A 52 -8.12 -22.91 -19.38
C GLY A 52 -8.35 -23.83 -18.18
N GLY A 53 -8.93 -23.32 -17.09
CA GLY A 53 -9.15 -24.08 -15.85
C GLY A 53 -7.93 -24.11 -14.90
N SER A 54 -6.82 -23.48 -15.27
CA SER A 54 -5.66 -23.26 -14.40
C SER A 54 -5.76 -21.92 -13.70
N TYR A 55 -5.55 -21.92 -12.37
CA TYR A 55 -5.52 -20.72 -11.55
C TYR A 55 -4.09 -20.24 -11.32
N GLY A 56 -3.88 -18.94 -11.48
CA GLY A 56 -2.67 -18.24 -11.09
C GLY A 56 -3.01 -17.10 -10.15
N PHE A 57 -2.17 -16.89 -9.15
CA PHE A 57 -2.32 -15.82 -8.18
C PHE A 57 -1.10 -14.93 -8.19
N PHE A 58 -1.31 -13.62 -8.14
CA PHE A 58 -0.27 -12.62 -8.20
C PHE A 58 -0.34 -11.67 -7.02
N TRP A 59 0.82 -11.42 -6.41
CA TRP A 59 0.98 -10.45 -5.33
C TRP A 59 2.18 -9.55 -5.60
N ILE A 60 2.12 -8.36 -5.02
CA ILE A 60 3.23 -7.43 -4.90
C ILE A 60 3.48 -7.21 -3.42
N VAL A 61 4.71 -7.46 -2.97
CA VAL A 61 5.11 -7.23 -1.57
C VAL A 61 4.92 -5.74 -1.25
N PRO A 62 4.01 -5.37 -0.33
CA PRO A 62 3.71 -3.98 -0.04
C PRO A 62 4.80 -3.38 0.87
N ALA A 63 5.10 -2.10 0.70
CA ALA A 63 5.93 -1.37 1.66
C ALA A 63 5.19 -1.24 3.00
N ASP A 64 5.93 -1.30 4.11
CA ASP A 64 5.36 -1.06 5.44
C ASP A 64 5.13 0.44 5.63
N VAL A 65 3.87 0.82 5.82
CA VAL A 65 3.45 2.22 6.05
C VAL A 65 2.83 2.43 7.42
N ARG A 66 2.81 1.41 8.29
CA ARG A 66 2.17 1.48 9.62
C ARG A 66 2.73 2.59 10.50
N GLY A 67 1.88 3.16 11.33
CA GLY A 67 2.25 4.18 12.31
C GLY A 67 1.94 5.59 11.83
N ARG A 68 2.67 6.56 12.38
CA ARG A 68 2.37 7.99 12.20
C ARG A 68 3.36 8.64 11.25
N TRP A 69 2.85 9.55 10.43
CA TRP A 69 3.60 10.33 9.46
C TRP A 69 3.27 11.80 9.63
N ALA A 70 4.27 12.66 9.55
CA ALA A 70 4.07 14.09 9.30
C ALA A 70 4.02 14.32 7.79
N ILE A 71 3.02 15.05 7.33
CA ILE A 71 2.80 15.38 5.92
C ILE A 71 2.80 16.89 5.76
N GLN A 72 3.50 17.36 4.73
CA GLN A 72 3.48 18.75 4.28
C GLN A 72 2.55 18.88 3.08
N LEU A 73 1.52 19.70 3.22
CA LEU A 73 0.62 20.10 2.15
C LEU A 73 0.87 21.58 1.82
N PRO A 74 0.97 21.98 0.54
CA PRO A 74 1.22 23.37 0.17
C PRO A 74 0.11 24.30 0.68
N GLY A 75 0.51 25.32 1.45
CA GLY A 75 -0.40 26.28 2.07
C GLY A 75 -1.05 25.81 3.38
N GLN A 76 -0.67 24.63 3.91
CA GLN A 76 -1.11 24.14 5.21
C GLN A 76 0.08 23.95 6.14
N SER A 77 -0.15 24.23 7.43
CA SER A 77 0.94 24.33 8.40
C SER A 77 1.36 22.97 8.95
N LYS A 78 0.40 22.06 9.22
CA LYS A 78 0.67 20.75 9.81
C LYS A 78 -0.41 19.73 9.41
N ALA A 79 -0.03 18.71 8.64
CA ALA A 79 -0.86 17.52 8.44
C ALA A 79 -0.17 16.28 9.01
N ALA A 80 -0.97 15.34 9.50
CA ALA A 80 -0.48 14.07 10.03
C ALA A 80 -1.32 12.91 9.51
N LEU A 81 -0.70 11.77 9.24
CA LEU A 81 -1.37 10.57 8.80
C LEU A 81 -1.08 9.45 9.79
N ALA A 82 -2.12 8.82 10.33
CA ALA A 82 -2.02 7.65 11.20
C ALA A 82 -2.55 6.44 10.45
N LEU A 83 -1.71 5.43 10.24
CA LEU A 83 -1.99 4.28 9.39
C LEU A 83 -1.92 2.95 10.16
N GLU A 84 -2.92 2.13 9.91
CA GLU A 84 -2.88 0.69 10.15
C GLU A 84 -2.76 -0.03 8.80
N GLN A 85 -2.18 -1.22 8.81
CA GLN A 85 -1.93 -1.97 7.59
C GLN A 85 -2.12 -3.46 7.82
N ASN A 86 -2.88 -4.06 6.92
CA ASN A 86 -2.98 -5.50 6.77
C ASN A 86 -2.59 -5.86 5.32
N TYR A 87 -1.33 -6.29 5.16
CA TYR A 87 -0.70 -6.49 3.85
C TYR A 87 -0.83 -5.26 2.94
N GLN A 88 -1.51 -5.38 1.80
CA GLN A 88 -1.72 -4.28 0.87
C GLN A 88 -2.90 -3.38 1.24
N LYS A 89 -3.77 -3.79 2.18
CA LYS A 89 -4.91 -2.97 2.61
C LYS A 89 -4.47 -2.03 3.74
N ILE A 90 -4.80 -0.76 3.61
CA ILE A 90 -4.48 0.27 4.60
C ILE A 90 -5.79 0.84 5.14
N SER A 91 -5.78 1.25 6.40
CA SER A 91 -6.82 2.08 7.02
C SER A 91 -6.16 3.18 7.83
N GLY A 92 -6.90 4.21 8.17
CA GLY A 92 -6.34 5.31 8.95
C GLY A 92 -7.08 6.63 8.83
N THR A 93 -6.40 7.66 9.33
CA THR A 93 -6.94 9.01 9.41
C THR A 93 -5.89 10.01 8.99
N LEU A 94 -6.27 10.92 8.09
CA LEU A 94 -5.52 12.13 7.77
C LEU A 94 -6.02 13.26 8.67
N THR A 95 -5.16 13.81 9.51
CA THR A 95 -5.45 15.00 10.32
C THR A 95 -4.86 16.23 9.65
N VAL A 96 -5.69 17.21 9.33
CA VAL A 96 -5.28 18.50 8.74
C VAL A 96 -5.76 19.63 9.64
N ASP A 97 -4.84 20.50 10.09
CA ASP A 97 -5.16 21.64 10.95
C ASP A 97 -6.04 21.26 12.17
N GLY A 98 -5.78 20.07 12.73
CA GLY A 98 -6.48 19.52 13.90
C GLY A 98 -7.78 18.76 13.61
N ARG A 99 -8.26 18.74 12.36
CA ARG A 99 -9.46 18.01 11.95
C ARG A 99 -9.12 16.65 11.36
N ALA A 100 -9.83 15.62 11.82
CA ALA A 100 -9.61 14.24 11.41
C ALA A 100 -10.51 13.85 10.23
N HIS A 101 -9.90 13.35 9.16
CA HIS A 101 -10.56 12.86 7.95
C HIS A 101 -10.19 11.38 7.77
N PRO A 102 -11.15 10.45 7.91
CA PRO A 102 -10.92 9.05 7.58
C PRO A 102 -10.45 8.90 6.13
N ILE A 103 -9.48 8.02 5.90
CA ILE A 103 -9.06 7.68 4.54
C ILE A 103 -9.95 6.56 3.99
N GLU A 104 -10.20 6.62 2.69
CA GLU A 104 -11.05 5.71 1.94
C GLU A 104 -10.23 5.08 0.80
N GLU A 105 -10.60 3.86 0.41
CA GLU A 105 -9.98 3.13 -0.72
C GLU A 105 -8.44 3.00 -0.58
N ALA A 106 -7.94 2.96 0.66
CA ALA A 106 -6.52 3.01 0.93
C ALA A 106 -5.82 1.65 0.67
N ARG A 107 -4.82 1.67 -0.22
CA ARG A 107 -4.11 0.46 -0.66
C ARG A 107 -2.65 0.73 -1.02
N MET A 108 -1.79 -0.25 -0.77
CA MET A 108 -0.42 -0.34 -1.30
C MET A 108 -0.37 -1.12 -2.60
N VAL A 109 0.45 -0.65 -3.53
CA VAL A 109 0.90 -1.37 -4.72
C VAL A 109 2.43 -1.31 -4.73
N GLY A 110 3.07 -2.31 -4.10
CA GLY A 110 4.50 -2.27 -3.87
C GLY A 110 4.90 -1.07 -3.01
N THR A 111 5.61 -0.10 -3.62
CA THR A 111 6.01 1.15 -2.96
C THR A 111 5.04 2.31 -3.16
N GLU A 112 3.97 2.14 -3.95
CA GLU A 112 2.97 3.17 -4.17
C GLU A 112 1.83 3.02 -3.17
N MET A 113 1.51 4.07 -2.44
CA MET A 113 0.35 4.19 -1.59
C MET A 113 -0.69 5.07 -2.27
N ARG A 114 -1.93 4.59 -2.33
CA ARG A 114 -3.07 5.36 -2.82
C ARG A 114 -4.18 5.35 -1.78
N PHE A 115 -4.83 6.48 -1.61
CA PHE A 115 -6.03 6.61 -0.79
C PHE A 115 -6.78 7.87 -1.21
N SER A 116 -8.03 8.00 -0.76
CA SER A 116 -8.77 9.25 -0.86
C SER A 116 -9.30 9.65 0.51
N CYS A 117 -9.79 10.89 0.66
CA CYS A 117 -10.56 11.29 1.82
C CYS A 117 -11.54 12.40 1.43
N LEU A 118 -12.60 12.54 2.23
CA LEU A 118 -13.49 13.70 2.18
C LEU A 118 -12.91 14.79 3.08
N CYS A 119 -12.36 15.83 2.45
CA CYS A 119 -11.85 17.02 3.14
C CYS A 119 -13.00 17.96 3.51
N ASP A 120 -12.68 19.00 4.27
CA ASP A 120 -13.62 20.06 4.64
C ASP A 120 -14.37 20.62 3.41
N GLY A 121 -15.68 20.81 3.55
CA GLY A 121 -16.57 21.21 2.47
C GLY A 121 -17.07 20.06 1.58
N GLY A 122 -16.87 18.80 1.99
CA GLY A 122 -17.37 17.61 1.27
C GLY A 122 -16.62 17.29 -0.03
N LYS A 123 -15.51 18.00 -0.28
CA LYS A 123 -14.69 17.83 -1.48
C LYS A 123 -13.78 16.61 -1.30
N ARG A 124 -13.81 15.69 -2.27
CA ARG A 124 -12.93 14.51 -2.31
C ARG A 124 -11.53 14.91 -2.76
N ALA A 125 -10.52 14.46 -2.03
CA ALA A 125 -9.11 14.55 -2.42
C ALA A 125 -8.53 13.13 -2.58
N ALA A 126 -7.76 12.90 -3.64
CA ALA A 126 -7.10 11.62 -3.89
C ALA A 126 -5.58 11.79 -3.79
N PHE A 127 -4.92 10.87 -3.10
CA PHE A 127 -3.50 10.87 -2.84
C PHE A 127 -2.84 9.71 -3.59
N SER A 128 -1.71 9.99 -4.26
CA SER A 128 -0.84 8.99 -4.86
C SER A 128 0.58 9.29 -4.44
N LEU A 129 1.11 8.50 -3.50
CA LEU A 129 2.37 8.75 -2.80
C LEU A 129 3.30 7.55 -2.99
N LYS A 130 4.57 7.80 -3.30
CA LYS A 130 5.62 6.79 -3.29
C LYS A 130 6.29 6.77 -1.92
N VAL A 131 6.48 5.58 -1.37
CA VAL A 131 7.08 5.34 -0.06
C VAL A 131 8.50 4.82 -0.24
N ALA A 132 9.46 5.45 0.45
CA ALA A 132 10.86 5.04 0.49
C ALA A 132 11.35 5.09 1.94
N GLY A 133 11.25 3.95 2.63
CA GLY A 133 11.63 3.81 4.03
C GLY A 133 10.79 4.68 4.96
N ASN A 134 11.40 5.75 5.47
CA ASN A 134 10.77 6.73 6.37
C ASN A 134 10.36 8.02 5.66
N SER A 135 10.31 8.01 4.33
CA SER A 135 9.87 9.15 3.52
C SER A 135 8.72 8.76 2.60
N LEU A 136 7.82 9.71 2.35
CA LEU A 136 6.80 9.61 1.33
C LEU A 136 6.81 10.89 0.49
N ALA A 137 6.52 10.75 -0.80
CA ALA A 137 6.41 11.89 -1.72
C ALA A 137 5.46 11.56 -2.87
N GLY A 138 4.73 12.55 -3.37
CA GLY A 138 3.83 12.36 -4.49
C GLY A 138 2.88 13.53 -4.67
N GLN A 139 1.63 13.22 -4.99
CA GLN A 139 0.63 14.24 -5.29
C GLN A 139 -0.70 13.98 -4.60
N MET A 140 -1.35 15.08 -4.22
CA MET A 140 -2.76 15.13 -3.85
C MET A 140 -3.51 15.83 -4.98
N ARG A 141 -4.47 15.14 -5.58
CA ARG A 141 -5.42 15.70 -6.53
C ARG A 141 -6.68 16.12 -5.78
N GLY A 142 -6.86 17.43 -5.63
CA GLY A 142 -8.12 18.02 -5.21
C GLY A 142 -9.03 18.35 -6.41
N PRO A 143 -10.21 18.93 -6.19
CA PRO A 143 -11.16 19.25 -7.27
C PRO A 143 -10.64 20.27 -8.28
N GLU A 144 -9.84 21.24 -7.82
CA GLU A 144 -9.42 22.38 -8.63
C GLU A 144 -7.96 22.28 -9.08
N ARG A 145 -7.10 21.58 -8.33
CA ARG A 145 -5.67 21.46 -8.63
C ARG A 145 -5.03 20.21 -8.03
N SER A 146 -3.91 19.82 -8.62
CA SER A 146 -2.96 18.87 -8.02
C SER A 146 -1.90 19.64 -7.24
N VAL A 147 -1.51 19.14 -6.08
CA VAL A 147 -0.44 19.70 -5.24
C VAL A 147 0.56 18.62 -4.88
N ALA A 148 1.84 18.99 -4.83
CA ALA A 148 2.89 18.10 -4.34
C ALA A 148 2.67 17.81 -2.85
N VAL A 149 2.99 16.60 -2.45
CA VAL A 149 2.89 16.14 -1.06
C VAL A 149 4.21 15.48 -0.69
N GLU A 150 4.76 15.86 0.45
CA GLU A 150 5.93 15.22 1.03
C GLU A 150 5.66 14.88 2.48
N GLY A 151 6.35 13.88 3.01
CA GLY A 151 6.15 13.47 4.39
C GLY A 151 7.26 12.57 4.91
N LYS A 152 7.33 12.51 6.23
CA LYS A 152 8.30 11.70 6.97
C LYS A 152 7.60 10.92 8.07
N ARG A 153 8.06 9.70 8.31
CA ARG A 153 7.61 8.90 9.43
C ARG A 153 8.06 9.56 10.74
N LEU A 154 7.18 9.53 11.75
CA LEU A 154 7.46 10.00 13.11
C LEU A 154 8.09 8.89 13.97
#